data_AF-A0A7J4I631-F1
#
_entry.id   AF-A0A7J4I631-F1
#
_cell.length_a   1.000
_cell.length_b   1.000
_cell.length_c   1.000
_cell.angle_alpha   90.00
_cell.angle_beta   90.00
_cell.angle_gamma   90.00
#
_symmetry.space_group_name_H-M   'P 1'
#
loop_
_entity.id
_entity.type
_entity.pdbx_description
1 polymer ?
#
loop_
_entity_poly.entity_id
_entity_poly.type
_entity_poly.pdbx_seq_one_letter_code
_entity_poly.pdbx_strand_id
1 'polypeptide(L)' 'MEKLPKCCGREMKMNMETVKFFEAQCDACGDIVYLKKDRTEKPQMLDD' A
#
# COMPACT_ATOMS: atom_id res chain seq x y z
N MET A 1 0.24 4.94 -11.54
CA MET A 1 1.09 4.49 -10.42
C MET A 1 0.74 5.37 -9.22
N GLU A 2 0.17 4.77 -8.17
CA GLU A 2 -0.01 5.44 -6.88
C GLU A 2 1.37 5.82 -6.33
N LYS A 3 1.54 7.04 -5.82
CA LYS A 3 2.83 7.49 -5.27
C LYS A 3 3.01 6.89 -3.87
N LEU A 4 4.17 6.31 -3.61
CA LEU A 4 4.53 5.80 -2.28
C LEU A 4 4.79 6.98 -1.33
N PRO A 5 4.51 6.82 -0.02
CA PRO A 5 4.82 7.85 0.96
C PRO A 5 6.33 8.05 1.06
N LYS A 6 6.70 9.21 1.60
CA LYS A 6 8.08 9.55 1.89
C LYS A 6 8.38 9.38 3.38
N CYS A 7 9.51 8.77 3.69
CA CYS A 7 10.08 8.70 5.03
C CYS A 7 11.58 9.04 4.96
N CYS A 8 12.11 9.74 5.97
CA CYS A 8 13.50 10.22 5.99
C CYS A 8 13.92 11.02 4.74
N GLY A 9 12.99 11.76 4.12
CA GLY A 9 13.23 12.57 2.92
C GLY A 9 13.33 11.77 1.62
N ARG A 10 13.08 10.45 1.64
CA ARG A 10 13.14 9.56 0.48
C ARG A 10 11.80 8.85 0.28
N GLU A 11 11.54 8.41 -0.94
CA GLU A 11 10.38 7.55 -1.21
C GLU A 11 10.60 6.18 -0.56
N MET A 12 9.58 5.67 0.12
CA MET A 12 9.62 4.33 0.74
C MET A 12 9.57 3.25 -0.35
N LYS A 13 10.09 2.06 -0.05
CA LYS A 13 10.06 0.91 -0.96
C LYS A 13 8.86 0.02 -0.68
N MET A 14 8.17 -0.43 -1.72
CA MET A 14 7.11 -1.43 -1.57
C MET A 14 7.74 -2.81 -1.31
N ASN A 15 7.34 -3.43 -0.20
CA ASN A 15 7.84 -4.74 0.20
C ASN A 15 6.82 -5.85 -0.11
N MET A 16 5.53 -5.60 0.15
CA MET A 16 4.46 -6.55 -0.08
C MET A 16 3.21 -5.84 -0.61
N GLU A 17 2.46 -6.51 -1.48
CA GLU A 17 1.20 -6.03 -2.02
C GLU A 17 0.10 -7.07 -1.83
N THR A 18 -1.02 -6.68 -1.21
CA THR A 18 -2.23 -7.52 -1.07
C THR A 18 -3.39 -6.90 -1.84
N VAL A 19 -4.56 -7.55 -1.81
CA VAL A 19 -5.78 -7.05 -2.46
C VAL A 19 -6.22 -5.69 -1.89
N LYS A 20 -6.08 -5.47 -0.58
CA LYS A 20 -6.63 -4.28 0.11
C LYS A 20 -5.59 -3.23 0.46
N PHE A 21 -4.34 -3.62 0.62
CA PHE A 21 -3.27 -2.75 1.07
C PHE A 21 -1.92 -3.14 0.47
N PHE A 22 -0.99 -2.20 0.47
CA PHE A 22 0.42 -2.44 0.21
C PHE A 22 1.26 -1.99 1.41
N GLU A 23 2.30 -2.76 1.70
CA GLU A 23 3.29 -2.49 2.73
C GLU A 23 4.47 -1.74 2.10
N ALA A 24 4.84 -0.62 2.71
CA ALA A 24 6.02 0.15 2.34
C ALA A 24 7.00 0.24 3.52
N GLN A 25 8.29 0.04 3.25
CA GLN A 25 9.38 0.11 4.22
C GLN A 25 10.33 1.27 3.90
N CYS A 26 10.79 1.97 4.94
CA CYS A 26 11.85 2.96 4.83
C CYS A 26 13.21 2.28 4.98
N ASP A 27 14.06 2.34 3.95
CA ASP A 27 15.42 1.78 4.03
C ASP A 27 16.35 2.52 5.01
N ALA A 28 16.02 3.76 5.39
CA ALA A 28 16.89 4.58 6.22
C ALA A 28 16.68 4.32 7.72
N CYS A 29 15.43 4.26 8.18
CA CYS A 29 15.10 4.03 9.59
C CYS A 29 14.50 2.65 9.87
N GLY A 30 14.07 1.91 8.84
CA GLY A 30 13.43 0.60 8.98
C GLY A 30 11.92 0.66 9.23
N ASP A 31 11.31 1.85 9.32
CA ASP A 31 9.86 2.01 9.55
C ASP A 31 9.02 1.33 8.47
N ILE A 32 7.87 0.79 8.89
CA ILE A 32 6.92 0.08 8.04
C ILE A 32 5.55 0.75 8.13
N VAL A 33 4.94 1.03 6.98
CA VAL A 33 3.58 1.57 6.89
C VAL A 33 2.72 0.74 5.93
N TYR A 34 1.42 0.67 6.22
CA TYR A 34 0.43 -0.03 5.40
C TYR A 34 -0.50 1.00 4.75
N LEU A 35 -0.59 0.97 3.43
CA LEU A 35 -1.37 1.91 2.64
C LEU A 35 -2.56 1.18 2.03
N LYS A 36 -3.77 1.70 2.27
CA LYS A 36 -4.99 1.13 1.72
C LYS A 36 -5.07 1.48 0.23
N LYS A 37 -5.39 0.49 -0.61
CA LYS A 37 -5.66 0.72 -2.03
C LYS A 37 -7.04 1.37 -2.19
N ASP A 38 -7.11 2.46 -2.95
CA ASP A 38 -8.37 3.18 -3.20
C ASP A 38 -9.41 2.31 -3.94
N ARG A 39 -8.94 1.33 -4.72
CA ARG A 39 -9.79 0.33 -5.38
C ARG A 39 -10.03 -0.87 -4.49
N THR A 40 -10.82 -0.69 -3.43
CA THR A 40 -11.56 -1.84 -2.90
C THR A 40 -12.75 -2.04 -3.83
N GLU A 41 -12.66 -2.94 -4.81
CA GLU A 41 -13.82 -3.31 -5.62
C GLU A 41 -14.92 -3.76 -4.64
N LYS A 42 -16.08 -3.09 -4.68
CA LYS A 42 -17.23 -3.55 -3.93
C LYS A 42 -17.51 -4.98 -4.40
N PRO A 43 -17.61 -5.97 -3.50
CA PRO A 43 -18.02 -7.30 -3.92
C PRO A 43 -19.35 -7.16 -4.67
N GLN A 44 -19.38 -7.65 -5.91
CA GLN A 44 -20.64 -7.74 -6.67
C GLN A 44 -21.49 -8.81 -5.98
N MET A 45 -22.74 -8.48 -5.68
CA MET A 45 -23.70 -9.50 -5.28
C MET A 45 -23.90 -10.40 -6.49
N LEU A 46 -23.76 -11.71 -6.30
CA LEU A 46 -24.22 -12.67 -7.29
C LEU A 46 -25.76 -12.65 -7.21
N ASP A 47 -26.42 -12.25 -8.29
CA ASP A 47 -27.86 -12.44 -8.41
C ASP A 47 -28.12 -13.94 -8.67
N ASP A 48 -29.03 -14.53 -7.90
CA ASP A 48 -29.40 -15.97 -7.90
C ASP A 48 -29.99 -16.46 -9.25
#